data_AF-A0A196MT46-F1
#
_entry.id   AF-A0A196MT46-F1
#
_cell.length_a   1.000
_cell.length_b   1.000
_cell.length_c   1.000
_cell.angle_alpha   90.00
_cell.angle_beta   90.00
_cell.angle_gamma   90.00
#
_symmetry.space_group_name_H-M   'P 1'
#
loop_
_entity.id
_entity.type
_entity.pdbx_description
1 polymer ?
#
loop_
_entity_poly.entity_id
_entity_poly.type
_entity_poly.pdbx_seq_one_letter_code
_entity_poly.pdbx_strand_id
1 'polypeptide(L)'
;MRAIDWIWHVRGSVPLDGQRPQDVFDALSPVFAERGTTLQQADGALVFHKDNPDSQDKLASFETGRLEISEAEDGPILRYDLTSHPLLWCFIAPAPFAALAFAVDSLRIQGYSFAGIFAALYLAGRWIEHRNANKLFRSRLAPASVEAALA
;
A
#
# COMPACT_ATOMS: atom_id res chain seq x y z
N MET A 1 16.26 4.70 12.19
CA MET A 1 16.52 4.49 10.74
C MET A 1 15.21 4.61 9.95
N ARG A 2 14.55 5.78 9.96
CA ARG A 2 13.16 5.97 9.44
C ARG A 2 13.06 6.19 7.93
N ALA A 3 14.19 6.47 7.25
CA ALA A 3 14.18 6.83 5.82
C ALA A 3 14.06 5.61 4.91
N ILE A 4 14.63 4.47 5.32
CA ILE A 4 14.59 3.25 4.51
C ILE A 4 13.19 2.60 4.65
N ASP A 5 12.54 2.71 5.82
CA ASP A 5 11.13 2.32 6.04
C ASP A 5 10.15 2.88 5.01
N TRP A 6 10.38 4.10 4.55
CA TRP A 6 9.52 4.75 3.56
C TRP A 6 9.63 4.13 2.16
N ILE A 7 10.65 3.33 1.87
CA ILE A 7 10.78 2.64 0.58
C ILE A 7 9.78 1.48 0.50
N TRP A 8 9.54 0.79 1.62
CA TRP A 8 8.70 -0.41 1.65
C TRP A 8 7.31 -0.24 2.29
N HIS A 9 7.11 0.73 3.19
CA HIS A 9 5.82 0.96 3.86
C HIS A 9 5.04 2.13 3.25
N VAL A 10 3.86 1.89 2.67
CA VAL A 10 2.87 2.95 2.39
C VAL A 10 2.09 3.20 3.67
N ARG A 11 2.36 4.34 4.31
CA ARG A 11 1.64 4.80 5.50
C ARG A 11 0.70 5.94 5.18
N GLY A 12 -0.43 5.97 5.85
CA GLY A 12 -1.33 7.12 5.84
C GLY A 12 -2.38 7.04 6.92
N SER A 13 -3.21 8.07 6.96
CA SER A 13 -4.30 8.19 7.94
C SER A 13 -5.54 8.74 7.26
N VAL A 14 -6.70 8.17 7.60
CA VAL A 14 -8.01 8.65 7.16
C VAL A 14 -8.79 9.06 8.41
N PRO A 15 -9.35 10.28 8.48
CA PRO A 15 -10.21 10.68 9.58
C PRO A 15 -11.49 9.85 9.58
N LEU A 16 -11.94 9.47 10.77
CA LEU A 16 -13.19 8.77 11.00
C LEU A 16 -14.21 9.76 11.56
N ASP A 17 -15.37 9.86 10.93
CA ASP A 17 -16.44 10.78 11.34
C ASP A 17 -17.23 10.22 12.54
N GLY A 18 -16.55 9.88 13.64
CA GLY A 18 -17.17 9.36 14.87
C GLY A 18 -17.73 7.93 14.79
N GLN A 19 -17.37 7.17 13.75
CA GLN A 19 -17.80 5.79 13.56
C GLN A 19 -17.16 4.83 14.58
N ARG A 20 -17.90 3.80 15.00
CA ARG A 20 -17.34 2.79 15.93
C ARG A 20 -16.32 1.91 15.18
N PRO A 21 -15.27 1.43 15.87
CA PRO A 21 -14.24 0.58 15.27
C PRO A 21 -14.75 -0.63 14.50
N GLN A 22 -15.81 -1.28 14.99
CA GLN A 22 -16.38 -2.47 14.33
C GLN A 22 -17.05 -2.12 12.99
N ASP A 23 -17.86 -1.06 12.96
CA ASP A 23 -18.55 -0.59 11.76
C ASP A 23 -17.54 -0.22 10.63
N VAL A 24 -16.38 0.33 11.03
CA VAL A 24 -15.25 0.64 10.13
C VAL A 24 -14.63 -0.63 9.53
N PHE A 25 -14.37 -1.65 10.36
CA PHE A 25 -13.79 -2.90 9.87
C PHE A 25 -14.78 -3.70 9.00
N ASP A 26 -16.07 -3.65 9.30
CA ASP A 26 -17.11 -4.29 8.50
C ASP A 26 -17.23 -3.65 7.11
N ALA A 27 -17.16 -2.32 7.00
CA ALA A 27 -17.14 -1.61 5.72
C ALA A 27 -15.89 -1.92 4.86
N LEU A 28 -14.78 -2.27 5.52
CA LEU A 28 -13.52 -2.64 4.86
C LEU A 28 -13.44 -4.12 4.49
N SER A 29 -14.14 -5.01 5.19
CA SER A 29 -14.20 -6.44 4.88
C SER A 29 -14.40 -6.77 3.39
N PRO A 30 -15.33 -6.13 2.64
CA PRO A 30 -15.50 -6.41 1.22
C PRO A 30 -14.34 -5.95 0.31
N VAL A 31 -13.41 -5.12 0.80
CA VAL A 31 -12.15 -4.82 0.08
C VAL A 31 -11.18 -6.00 0.15
N PHE A 32 -11.27 -6.78 1.23
CA PHE A 32 -10.39 -7.89 1.54
C PHE A 32 -11.05 -9.26 1.30
N ALA A 33 -12.28 -9.28 0.77
CA ALA A 33 -13.06 -10.49 0.48
C ALA A 33 -12.58 -11.25 -0.78
N GLU A 34 -11.28 -11.22 -1.06
CA GLU A 34 -10.66 -11.85 -2.21
C GLU A 34 -10.03 -13.20 -1.86
N ARG A 35 -10.00 -14.13 -2.81
CA ARG A 35 -9.42 -15.47 -2.61
C ARG A 35 -7.96 -15.35 -2.18
N GLY A 36 -7.58 -16.06 -1.13
CA GLY A 36 -6.22 -16.04 -0.58
C GLY A 36 -5.95 -14.92 0.44
N THR A 37 -6.94 -14.09 0.77
CA THR A 37 -6.80 -13.07 1.81
C THR A 37 -7.12 -13.64 3.19
N THR A 38 -6.13 -13.67 4.08
CA THR A 38 -6.31 -14.00 5.50
C THR A 38 -6.44 -12.69 6.28
N LEU A 39 -7.56 -12.52 6.96
CA LEU A 39 -7.80 -11.41 7.88
C LEU A 39 -7.62 -11.90 9.32
N GLN A 40 -6.78 -11.19 10.07
CA GLN A 40 -6.60 -11.44 11.49
C GLN A 40 -6.83 -10.13 12.25
N GLN A 41 -7.86 -10.11 13.10
CA GLN A 41 -8.04 -9.04 14.06
C GLN A 41 -7.23 -9.38 15.32
N ALA A 42 -6.27 -8.53 15.68
CA ALA A 42 -5.46 -8.68 16.88
C ALA A 42 -5.28 -7.31 17.54
N ASP A 43 -5.58 -7.21 18.84
CA ASP A 43 -5.33 -6.04 19.69
C ASP A 43 -5.87 -4.70 19.14
N GLY A 44 -7.09 -4.70 18.56
CA GLY A 44 -7.70 -3.48 17.99
C GLY A 44 -7.12 -3.05 16.64
N ALA A 45 -6.24 -3.87 16.05
CA ALA A 45 -5.76 -3.70 14.69
C ALA A 45 -6.24 -4.84 13.78
N LEU A 46 -6.56 -4.48 12.54
CA LEU A 46 -6.87 -5.43 11.47
C LEU A 46 -5.59 -5.65 10.66
N VAL A 47 -5.07 -6.87 10.67
CA VAL A 47 -3.95 -7.27 9.83
C VAL A 47 -4.49 -8.13 8.69
N PHE A 48 -4.10 -7.81 7.46
CA PHE A 48 -4.42 -8.64 6.31
C PHE A 48 -3.14 -9.18 5.68
N HIS A 49 -3.24 -10.39 5.15
CA HIS A 49 -2.21 -11.03 4.35
C HIS A 49 -2.85 -11.63 3.10
N LYS A 50 -2.35 -11.30 1.91
CA LYS A 50 -2.82 -11.80 0.62
C LYS A 50 -1.76 -12.72 0.03
N ASP A 51 -2.09 -13.99 -0.12
CA ASP A 51 -1.25 -14.93 -0.86
C ASP A 51 -1.65 -14.91 -2.34
N ASN A 52 -0.71 -14.54 -3.22
CA ASN A 52 -0.86 -14.45 -4.67
C ASN A 52 -2.09 -13.63 -5.15
N PRO A 53 -2.09 -12.30 -4.93
CA PRO A 53 -3.22 -11.45 -5.28
C PRO A 53 -3.53 -11.44 -6.77
N ASP A 54 -4.81 -11.40 -7.12
CA ASP A 54 -5.25 -11.28 -8.51
C ASP A 54 -4.76 -9.95 -9.10
N SER A 55 -4.34 -9.96 -10.36
CA SER A 55 -3.92 -8.73 -11.06
C SER A 55 -5.05 -7.71 -11.22
N GLN A 56 -6.31 -8.12 -11.06
CA GLN A 56 -7.48 -7.23 -11.07
C GLN A 56 -7.78 -6.59 -9.71
N ASP A 57 -7.12 -7.02 -8.63
CA ASP A 57 -7.27 -6.42 -7.31
C ASP A 57 -6.69 -4.99 -7.30
N LYS A 58 -7.46 -4.04 -6.78
CA LYS A 58 -7.00 -2.65 -6.60
C LYS A 58 -5.89 -2.52 -5.56
N LEU A 59 -5.78 -3.50 -4.67
CA LEU A 59 -4.71 -3.66 -3.69
C LEU A 59 -3.73 -4.78 -4.05
N ALA A 60 -3.68 -5.23 -5.31
CA ALA A 60 -2.83 -6.36 -5.73
C ALA A 60 -1.35 -6.16 -5.40
N SER A 61 -0.91 -4.91 -5.37
CA SER A 61 0.48 -4.57 -5.05
C SER A 61 0.81 -4.70 -3.56
N PHE A 62 -0.20 -4.80 -2.69
CA PHE A 62 -0.08 -4.89 -1.24
C PHE A 62 -0.37 -6.32 -0.76
N GLU A 63 0.67 -7.07 -0.44
CA GLU A 63 0.56 -8.44 0.06
C GLU A 63 0.25 -8.48 1.57
N THR A 64 0.61 -7.43 2.31
CA THR A 64 0.38 -7.37 3.75
C THR A 64 0.12 -5.94 4.19
N GLY A 65 -0.73 -5.77 5.19
CA GLY A 65 -0.92 -4.48 5.81
C GLY A 65 -1.58 -4.56 7.18
N ARG A 66 -1.32 -3.54 8.00
CA ARG A 66 -1.92 -3.35 9.33
C ARG A 66 -2.74 -2.07 9.31
N LEU A 67 -4.00 -2.17 9.73
CA LEU A 67 -4.90 -1.04 9.95
C LEU A 67 -5.19 -0.93 11.44
N GLU A 68 -5.03 0.25 11.99
CA GLU A 68 -5.16 0.52 13.42
C GLU A 68 -5.93 1.83 13.62
N ILE A 69 -6.88 1.82 14.55
CA ILE A 69 -7.66 3.01 14.87
C ILE A 69 -6.99 3.69 16.05
N SER A 70 -6.60 4.94 15.87
CA SER A 70 -5.96 5.76 16.90
C SER A 70 -6.81 7.01 17.13
N GLU A 71 -6.95 7.44 18.38
CA GLU A 71 -7.48 8.76 18.69
C GLU A 71 -6.40 9.82 18.41
N ALA A 72 -6.70 10.81 17.58
CA ALA A 72 -5.87 11.98 17.34
C ALA A 72 -6.57 13.24 17.87
N GLU A 73 -5.85 14.37 17.99
CA GLU A 73 -6.40 15.63 18.52
C GLU A 73 -7.65 16.12 17.77
N ASP A 74 -7.77 15.84 16.47
CA ASP A 74 -8.91 16.20 15.61
C ASP A 74 -10.00 15.10 15.51
N GLY A 75 -9.90 14.02 16.30
CA GLY A 75 -10.84 12.90 16.32
C GLY A 75 -10.21 11.54 15.98
N PRO A 76 -11.02 10.46 15.95
CA PRO A 76 -10.52 9.13 15.64
C PRO A 76 -10.00 9.07 14.19
N ILE A 77 -8.82 8.50 13.99
CA ILE A 77 -8.19 8.30 12.68
C ILE A 77 -7.89 6.82 12.45
N LEU A 78 -8.18 6.33 11.25
CA LEU A 78 -7.70 5.04 10.79
C LEU A 78 -6.29 5.20 10.22
N ARG A 79 -5.30 4.68 10.91
CA ARG A 79 -3.91 4.59 10.44
C ARG A 79 -3.73 3.30 9.68
N TYR A 80 -3.18 3.37 8.48
CA TYR A 80 -2.84 2.19 7.69
C TYR A 80 -1.35 2.15 7.41
N ASP A 81 -0.77 0.96 7.49
CA ASP A 81 0.60 0.65 7.09
C ASP A 81 0.56 -0.57 6.16
N LEU A 82 0.87 -0.37 4.88
CA LEU A 82 0.85 -1.40 3.86
C LEU A 82 2.25 -1.65 3.30
N THR A 83 2.58 -2.89 2.97
CA THR A 83 3.88 -3.27 2.38
C THR A 83 3.74 -3.82 0.97
N SER A 84 4.60 -3.35 0.05
CA SER A 84 4.59 -3.74 -1.37
C SER A 84 5.92 -4.38 -1.79
N HIS A 85 5.95 -5.70 -1.96
CA HIS A 85 7.14 -6.41 -2.47
C HIS A 85 7.50 -6.11 -3.93
N PRO A 86 6.54 -5.95 -4.88
CA PRO A 86 6.89 -5.67 -6.29
C PRO A 86 7.70 -4.38 -6.48
N LEU A 87 7.39 -3.33 -5.72
CA LEU A 87 8.12 -2.05 -5.77
C LEU A 87 9.50 -2.13 -5.13
N LEU A 88 9.71 -3.00 -4.14
CA LEU A 88 11.03 -3.27 -3.59
C LEU A 88 11.96 -3.85 -4.67
N TRP A 89 11.49 -4.83 -5.45
CA TRP A 89 12.27 -5.37 -6.56
C TRP A 89 12.55 -4.31 -7.63
N CYS A 90 11.58 -3.45 -7.91
CA CYS A 90 11.74 -2.33 -8.84
C CYS A 90 12.74 -1.27 -8.34
N PHE A 91 12.87 -1.09 -7.02
CA PHE A 91 13.88 -0.23 -6.41
C PHE A 91 15.29 -0.82 -6.45
N ILE A 92 15.41 -2.15 -6.30
CA ILE A 92 16.71 -2.86 -6.29
C ILE A 92 17.24 -3.04 -7.72
N ALA A 93 16.36 -3.29 -8.69
CA ALA A 93 16.73 -3.59 -10.08
C ALA A 93 17.66 -2.55 -10.77
N PRO A 94 17.53 -1.23 -10.58
CA PRO A 94 18.44 -0.24 -11.15
C PRO A 94 19.91 -0.40 -10.76
N ALA A 95 20.20 -0.91 -9.55
CA ALA A 95 21.54 -0.95 -9.00
C ALA A 95 22.54 -1.79 -9.83
N PRO A 96 22.25 -3.06 -10.19
CA PRO A 96 23.13 -3.83 -11.06
C PRO A 96 23.29 -3.21 -12.46
N PHE A 97 22.24 -2.61 -13.03
CA PHE A 97 22.34 -1.96 -14.34
C PHE A 97 23.24 -0.72 -14.30
N ALA A 98 23.13 0.09 -13.25
CA ALA A 98 23.99 1.25 -13.04
C ALA A 98 25.45 0.84 -12.78
N ALA A 99 25.68 -0.22 -11.99
CA ALA A 99 27.02 -0.76 -11.73
C ALA A 99 27.69 -1.25 -13.02
N LEU A 100 26.96 -1.98 -13.87
CA LEU A 100 27.45 -2.43 -15.17
C LEU A 100 27.71 -1.25 -16.13
N ALA A 101 26.84 -0.25 -16.15
CA ALA A 101 27.03 0.96 -16.95
C ALA A 101 28.30 1.72 -16.55
N PHE A 102 28.62 1.75 -15.25
CA PHE A 102 29.80 2.39 -14.72
C PHE A 102 31.08 1.59 -14.98
N ALA A 103 31.02 0.25 -14.89
CA ALA A 103 32.18 -0.63 -15.03
C ALA A 103 32.53 -0.99 -16.49
N VAL A 104 31.55 -0.93 -17.41
CA VAL A 104 31.70 -1.42 -18.78
C VAL A 104 31.27 -0.35 -19.79
N ASP A 105 32.24 0.28 -20.45
CA ASP A 105 32.00 1.39 -21.38
C ASP A 105 31.06 1.01 -22.54
N SER A 106 31.14 -0.21 -23.05
CA SER A 106 30.28 -0.68 -24.16
C SER A 106 28.80 -0.82 -23.75
N LEU A 107 28.51 -0.96 -22.46
CA LEU A 107 27.16 -1.10 -21.92
C LEU A 107 26.61 0.20 -21.33
N ARG A 108 27.39 1.29 -21.33
CA ARG A 108 27.06 2.52 -20.59
C ARG A 108 25.70 3.11 -20.93
N ILE A 109 25.40 3.26 -22.23
CA ILE A 109 24.11 3.81 -22.69
C ILE A 109 22.96 2.88 -22.28
N GLN A 110 23.13 1.57 -22.48
CA GLN A 110 22.08 0.58 -22.22
C GLN A 110 21.80 0.47 -20.71
N GLY A 111 22.85 0.33 -19.89
CA GLY A 111 22.71 0.19 -18.45
C GLY A 111 22.11 1.43 -17.78
N TYR A 112 22.49 2.64 -18.20
CA TYR A 112 21.82 3.85 -17.70
C TYR A 112 20.36 3.98 -18.17
N SER A 113 20.04 3.51 -19.38
CA SER A 113 18.65 3.49 -19.87
C SER A 113 17.78 2.56 -19.03
N PHE A 114 18.24 1.33 -18.77
CA PHE A 114 17.51 0.39 -17.91
C PHE A 114 17.39 0.89 -16.48
N ALA A 115 18.48 1.39 -15.89
CA ALA A 115 18.45 1.98 -14.55
C ALA A 115 17.45 3.15 -14.47
N GLY A 116 17.42 4.02 -15.47
CA GLY A 116 16.49 5.14 -15.56
C GLY A 116 15.02 4.70 -15.69
N ILE A 117 14.73 3.68 -16.50
CA ILE A 117 13.37 3.13 -16.66
C ILE A 117 12.88 2.56 -15.34
N PHE A 118 13.66 1.71 -14.68
CA PHE A 118 13.26 1.15 -13.38
C PHE A 118 13.11 2.22 -12.30
N ALA A 119 13.99 3.23 -12.27
CA ALA A 119 13.84 4.37 -11.35
C ALA A 119 12.54 5.16 -11.62
N ALA A 120 12.19 5.40 -12.88
CA ALA A 120 10.95 6.07 -13.25
C ALA A 120 9.71 5.25 -12.90
N LEU A 121 9.73 3.93 -13.18
CA LEU A 121 8.66 3.00 -12.82
C LEU A 121 8.48 2.92 -11.30
N TYR A 122 9.57 2.90 -10.54
CA TYR A 122 9.52 2.93 -9.08
C TYR A 122 8.83 4.20 -8.57
N LEU A 123 9.24 5.37 -9.07
CA LEU A 123 8.64 6.65 -8.66
C LEU A 123 7.15 6.72 -9.04
N ALA A 124 6.81 6.31 -10.26
CA ALA A 124 5.42 6.31 -10.74
C ALA A 124 4.56 5.33 -9.93
N GLY A 125 5.03 4.09 -9.74
CA GLY A 125 4.34 3.07 -8.96
C GLY A 125 4.13 3.53 -7.52
N ARG A 126 5.16 4.10 -6.88
CA ARG A 126 5.08 4.60 -5.51
C ARG A 126 4.04 5.70 -5.35
N TRP A 127 3.97 6.61 -6.31
CA TRP A 127 2.99 7.68 -6.32
C TRP A 127 1.56 7.15 -6.53
N ILE A 128 1.39 6.20 -7.45
CA ILE A 128 0.09 5.58 -7.76
C ILE A 128 -0.43 4.78 -6.57
N GLU A 129 0.40 3.95 -5.95
CA GLU A 129 0.05 3.17 -4.76
C GLU A 129 -0.44 4.06 -3.61
N HIS A 130 0.30 5.12 -3.31
CA HIS A 130 -0.06 6.03 -2.24
C HIS A 130 -1.42 6.70 -2.50
N ARG A 131 -1.68 7.10 -3.75
CA ARG A 131 -2.96 7.69 -4.15
C ARG A 131 -4.11 6.69 -4.14
N ASN A 132 -3.89 5.49 -4.65
CA ASN A 132 -4.92 4.45 -4.75
C ASN A 132 -5.34 3.96 -3.36
N ALA A 133 -4.39 3.72 -2.46
CA ALA A 133 -4.67 3.34 -1.08
C ALA A 133 -5.54 4.40 -0.38
N ASN A 134 -5.12 5.66 -0.40
CA ASN A 134 -5.86 6.75 0.26
C ASN A 134 -7.26 6.93 -0.35
N LYS A 135 -7.37 6.92 -1.69
CA LYS A 135 -8.65 7.05 -2.39
C LYS A 135 -9.61 5.89 -2.05
N LEU A 136 -9.10 4.66 -1.98
CA LEU A 136 -9.89 3.48 -1.67
C LEU A 136 -10.43 3.54 -0.25
N PHE A 137 -9.57 3.74 0.75
CA PHE A 137 -9.98 3.83 2.15
C PHE A 137 -10.96 4.99 2.37
N ARG A 138 -10.65 6.17 1.83
CA ARG A 138 -11.56 7.32 1.92
C ARG A 138 -12.92 7.05 1.28
N SER A 139 -12.97 6.34 0.14
CA SER A 139 -14.24 6.01 -0.53
C SER A 139 -15.09 5.00 0.24
N ARG A 140 -14.47 4.09 0.99
CA ARG A 140 -15.14 3.05 1.80
C ARG A 140 -15.51 3.50 3.21
N LEU A 141 -14.90 4.58 3.67
CA LEU A 141 -15.16 5.16 4.99
C LEU A 141 -16.03 6.42 4.89
N ALA A 142 -16.31 6.90 3.67
CA ALA A 142 -17.25 7.97 3.43
C ALA A 142 -18.66 7.54 3.89
N PRO A 143 -19.41 8.43 4.58
CA PRO A 143 -20.65 8.09 5.28
C PRO A 143 -21.71 7.36 4.44
N ALA A 144 -21.77 7.61 3.13
CA ALA A 144 -22.72 6.96 2.21
C ALA A 144 -22.50 5.44 2.00
N SER A 145 -21.33 4.91 2.35
CA SER A 145 -21.01 3.48 2.17
C SER A 145 -21.31 2.62 3.39
N VAL A 146 -21.34 3.21 4.60
CA VAL A 146 -21.72 2.52 5.84
C VAL A 146 -23.23 2.35 5.91
N GLU A 147 -23.99 3.36 5.48
CA GLU A 147 -25.47 3.31 5.44
C GLU A 147 -25.98 2.23 4.47
N ALA A 148 -25.26 1.98 3.37
CA ALA A 148 -25.56 0.92 2.40
C ALA A 148 -25.16 -0.49 2.87
N ALA A 149 -24.31 -0.62 3.89
CA ALA A 149 -23.92 -1.92 4.47
C ALA A 149 -24.81 -2.33 5.66
N LEU A 150 -25.56 -1.37 6.23
CA LEU A 150 -26.52 -1.58 7.32
C LEU A 150 -27.98 -1.71 6.83
N ALA A 151 -28.24 -1.58 5.52
CA ALA A 151 -29.54 -1.74 4.86
C ALA A 151 -29.67 -3.10 4.17
#